data_AF-A0A7Y2K7Y0-F1
#
_entry.id   AF-A0A7Y2K7Y0-F1
#
_cell.length_a   1.000
_cell.length_b   1.000
_cell.length_c   1.000
_cell.angle_alpha   90.00
_cell.angle_beta   90.00
_cell.angle_gamma   90.00
#
_symmetry.space_group_name_H-M   'P 1'
#
loop_
_entity.id
_entity.type
_entity.pdbx_description
1 polymer ?
#
loop_
_entity_poly.entity_id
_entity_poly.type
_entity_poly.pdbx_seq_one_letter_code
_entity_poly.pdbx_strand_id
1 'polypeptide(L)' 'MIAVIGDIHGCFFTLEKLYNEIISKHPGIPICSVGDLVDRGKNNFEVVDF' A
#
# COMPACT_ATOMS: atom_id res chain seq x y z
N MET A 1 -14.03 10.79 1.95
CA MET A 1 -12.62 10.91 1.53
C MET A 1 -12.13 9.52 1.15
N ILE A 2 -11.25 9.41 0.16
CA ILE A 2 -10.63 8.14 -0.26
C ILE A 2 -9.13 8.38 -0.39
N ALA A 3 -8.31 7.42 0.05
CA ALA A 3 -6.87 7.43 -0.21
C ALA A 3 -6.56 6.52 -1.40
N VAL A 4 -5.74 7.01 -2.32
CA VAL A 4 -5.29 6.26 -3.50
C VAL A 4 -3.77 6.13 -3.43
N ILE A 5 -3.27 4.90 -3.38
CA ILE A 5 -1.84 4.58 -3.34
C ILE A 5 -1.38 4.31 -4.77
N GLY A 6 -0.25 4.92 -5.16
CA GLY A 6 0.40 4.72 -6.44
C GLY A 6 1.08 3.35 -6.56
N ASP A 7 2.01 3.24 -7.51
CA ASP A 7 2.79 2.02 -7.77
C ASP A 7 3.54 1.55 -6.51
N ILE A 8 3.47 0.25 -6.21
CA ILE A 8 4.06 -0.33 -5.00
C ILE A 8 5.33 -1.14 -5.33
N HIS A 9 5.35 -1.86 -6.45
CA HIS A 9 6.50 -2.61 -6.95
C HIS A 9 7.23 -3.41 -5.85
N GLY A 10 6.51 -4.25 -5.11
CA GLY A 10 7.09 -5.11 -4.07
C GLY A 10 7.72 -4.38 -2.87
N CYS A 11 7.41 -3.09 -2.65
CA CYS A 11 7.93 -2.28 -1.54
C CYS A 11 7.10 -2.45 -0.25
N PHE A 12 6.98 -3.68 0.23
CA PHE A 12 6.10 -4.06 1.36
C PHE A 12 6.24 -3.17 2.61
N PHE A 13 7.44 -2.99 3.16
CA PHE A 13 7.62 -2.20 4.39
C PHE A 13 7.27 -0.72 4.21
N THR A 14 7.41 -0.19 2.98
CA THR A 14 6.98 1.17 2.66
C THR A 14 5.46 1.26 2.58
N LEU A 15 4.80 0.27 1.96
CA LEU A 15 3.35 0.14 1.92
C LEU A 15 2.76 0.05 3.32
N GLU A 16 3.25 -0.86 4.16
CA GLU A 16 2.77 -1.05 5.53
C GLU A 16 2.88 0.24 6.35
N LYS A 17 4.03 0.92 6.28
CA LYS A 17 4.23 2.20 6.96
C LYS A 17 3.25 3.25 6.48
N LEU A 18 3.09 3.41 5.16
CA LEU A 18 2.19 4.40 4.57
C LEU A 18 0.73 4.13 4.94
N TYR A 19 0.29 2.86 4.83
CA TYR A 19 -1.05 2.43 5.21
C TYR A 19 -1.35 2.78 6.68
N ASN A 20 -0.43 2.44 7.60
CA ASN A 20 -0.57 2.73 9.03
C ASN A 20 -0.67 4.25 9.30
N GLU A 21 0.10 5.08 8.61
CA GLU A 21 0.00 6.53 8.72
C GLU A 21 -1.36 7.07 8.21
N ILE A 22 -1.89 6.51 7.12
CA ILE A 22 -3.20 6.89 6.57
C ILE A 22 -4.32 6.54 7.55
N ILE A 23 -4.40 5.30 8.03
CA ILE A 23 -5.48 4.87 8.93
C ILE A 23 -5.41 5.57 10.30
N SER A 24 -4.21 5.97 10.74
CA SER A 24 -4.02 6.73 11.97
C SER A 24 -4.55 8.16 11.84
N LYS A 25 -4.28 8.84 10.72
CA LYS A 25 -4.73 10.23 10.48
C LYS A 25 -6.18 10.33 10.01
N HIS A 26 -6.67 9.30 9.30
CA HIS A 26 -7.98 9.28 8.65
C HIS A 26 -8.68 7.94 8.90
N PRO A 27 -9.14 7.67 10.14
CA PRO A 27 -9.75 6.39 10.48
C PRO A 27 -11.03 6.14 9.67
N GLY A 28 -11.17 4.93 9.14
CA GLY A 28 -12.38 4.46 8.47
C GLY A 28 -12.58 4.92 7.02
N ILE A 29 -11.62 5.62 6.42
CA ILE A 29 -11.70 5.95 4.99
C ILE A 29 -11.37 4.74 4.12
N PRO A 30 -12.00 4.58 2.94
CA PRO A 30 -11.57 3.59 1.95
C PRO A 30 -10.17 3.89 1.43
N ILE A 31 -9.42 2.83 1.13
CA ILE A 31 -8.07 2.90 0.56
C ILE A 31 -8.05 1.98 -0.68
N CYS A 32 -7.49 2.46 -1.79
CA CYS A 32 -7.28 1.64 -2.99
C CYS A 32 -5.88 1.87 -3.57
N SER A 33 -5.38 0.90 -4.33
CA SER A 33 -4.17 1.03 -5.14
C SER A 33 -4.54 1.21 -6.61
N VAL A 34 -3.69 1.90 -7.37
CA VAL A 34 -3.81 2.03 -8.83
C VAL A 34 -3.28 0.81 -9.60
N GLY A 35 -2.59 -0.13 -8.94
CA GLY A 35 -1.95 -1.27 -9.59
C GLY A 35 -0.45 -1.33 -9.32
N ASP A 36 0.28 -2.01 -10.21
CA ASP A 36 1.74 -2.20 -10.11
C ASP A 36 2.20 -2.63 -8.71
N LEU A 37 1.53 -3.66 -8.19
CA LEU A 37 1.77 -4.23 -6.88
C LEU A 37 3.12 -4.95 -6.80
N VAL A 38 3.49 -5.62 -7.90
CA VAL A 38 4.65 -6.50 -8.01
C VAL A 38 5.69 -5.94 -8.96
N ASP A 39 6.77 -6.70 -9.16
CA ASP A 39 7.95 -6.38 -9.97
C ASP A 39 8.91 -5.39 -9.27
N ARG A 40 10.20 -5.45 -9.62
CA ARG A 40 11.35 -4.67 -9.08
C ARG A 40 11.68 -4.87 -7.60
N GLY A 41 10.70 -4.84 -6.70
CA GLY A 41 10.88 -5.01 -5.26
C GLY A 41 11.11 -6.45 -4.84
N LYS A 42 11.59 -6.61 -3.60
CA LYS A 42 11.97 -7.90 -3.03
C LYS A 42 10.80 -8.66 -2.40
N ASN A 43 9.75 -7.95 -1.98
CA ASN A 43 8.67 -8.49 -1.16
C ASN A 43 7.33 -8.49 -1.93
N ASN A 44 7.35 -9.04 -3.15
CA ASN A 44 6.18 -9.06 -4.04
C ASN A 44 5.03 -9.88 -3.47
N PHE A 45 5.34 -11.01 -2.82
CA PHE A 45 4.33 -11.88 -2.25
C PHE A 45 3.61 -11.17 -1.09
N GLU A 46 4.37 -10.55 -0.20
CA GLU A 46 3.86 -9.83 0.97
C GLU A 46 3.00 -8.62 0.58
N VAL A 47 3.31 -7.93 -0.53
CA VAL A 47 2.44 -6.85 -1.04
C VAL A 47 1.08 -7.37 -1.52
N VAL A 48 1.03 -8.56 -2.11
CA VAL A 48 -0.22 -9.12 -2.66
C VAL A 48 -1.08 -9.79 -1.57
N ASP A 49 -0.46 -10.34 -0.53
CA ASP A 49 -1.14 -10.97 0.61
C ASP A 49 -1.71 -9.95 1.62
N PHE A 50 -1.10 -8.76 1.71
CA PHE A 50 -1.49 -7.66 2.59
C PHE A 50 -2.76 -6.93 2.14
#